data_AF-A0A949BLH5-F1
#
_entry.id   AF-A0A949BLH5-F1
#
_cell.length_a   1.000
_cell.length_b   1.000
_cell.length_c   1.000
_cell.angle_alpha   90.00
_cell.angle_beta   90.00
_cell.angle_gamma   90.00
#
_symmetry.space_group_name_H-M   'P 1'
#
loop_
_entity.id
_entity.type
_entity.pdbx_description
1 polymer ?
#
loop_
_entity_poly.entity_id
_entity_poly.type
_entity_poly.pdbx_seq_one_letter_code
_entity_poly.pdbx_strand_id
1 'polypeptide(L)'
;MIYLLAKLAGVFIFNFLYRVKVKDMDNVPLKGRVILAAGHVSFLDPMVIFHISPRRVRSVVAKRVMNIWWLGWVLKGTGCVPTNGSSKSTLAVLD
;
A
#
# COMPACT_ATOMS: atom_id res chain seq x y z
N MET A 1 3.52 0.53 15.67
CA MET A 1 2.70 -0.61 16.10
C MET A 1 1.65 -0.99 15.05
N ILE A 2 0.71 -0.09 14.72
CA ILE A 2 -0.42 -0.38 13.81
C ILE A 2 -0.01 -0.87 12.42
N TYR A 3 1.07 -0.32 11.85
CA TYR A 3 1.63 -0.74 10.58
C TYR A 3 2.02 -2.24 10.58
N LEU A 4 2.70 -2.70 11.63
CA LEU A 4 3.17 -4.09 11.71
C LEU A 4 2.00 -5.05 11.92
N LEU A 5 1.03 -4.67 12.76
CA LEU A 5 -0.18 -5.46 12.97
C LEU A 5 -0.99 -5.60 11.69
N ALA A 6 -1.22 -4.50 10.97
CA ALA A 6 -1.88 -4.52 9.66
C ALA A 6 -1.12 -5.41 8.68
N LYS A 7 0.23 -5.30 8.65
CA LYS A 7 1.07 -6.12 7.80
C LYS A 7 0.97 -7.61 8.11
N LEU A 8 1.07 -7.99 9.39
CA LEU A 8 0.97 -9.41 9.79
C LEU A 8 -0.42 -9.98 9.51
N ALA A 9 -1.47 -9.22 9.82
CA ALA A 9 -2.84 -9.63 9.54
C ALA A 9 -3.05 -9.88 8.04
N GLY A 10 -2.61 -8.97 7.16
CA GLY A 10 -2.77 -9.20 5.74
C GLY A 10 -1.85 -10.26 5.17
N VAL A 11 -0.64 -10.49 5.71
CA VAL A 11 0.17 -11.66 5.31
C VAL A 11 -0.62 -12.95 5.57
N PHE A 12 -1.28 -13.06 6.73
CA PHE A 12 -2.09 -14.23 7.06
C PHE A 12 -3.31 -14.34 6.12
N ILE A 13 -4.09 -13.27 5.98
CA ILE A 13 -5.30 -13.24 5.16
C ILE A 13 -4.97 -13.52 3.69
N PHE A 14 -4.00 -12.82 3.11
CA PHE A 14 -3.69 -12.95 1.69
C PHE A 14 -3.00 -14.26 1.37
N ASN A 15 -2.14 -14.82 2.24
CA ASN A 15 -1.55 -16.13 1.98
C ASN A 15 -2.54 -17.29 2.19
N PHE A 16 -3.55 -17.10 3.03
CA PHE A 16 -4.57 -18.12 3.27
C PHE A 16 -5.70 -18.09 2.22
N LEU A 17 -6.19 -16.90 1.87
CA LEU A 17 -7.26 -16.73 0.89
C LEU A 17 -6.75 -16.74 -0.56
N TYR A 18 -5.50 -16.35 -0.80
CA TYR A 18 -4.93 -16.24 -2.13
C TYR A 18 -3.61 -17.00 -2.24
N ARG A 19 -3.36 -17.61 -3.41
CA ARG A 19 -2.06 -18.20 -3.73
C ARG A 19 -1.11 -17.13 -4.25
N VAL A 20 -0.68 -16.24 -3.36
CA VAL A 20 0.26 -15.16 -3.70
C VAL A 20 1.61 -15.76 -4.10
N LYS A 21 2.08 -15.42 -5.30
CA LYS A 21 3.43 -15.78 -5.78
C LYS A 21 4.22 -14.49 -5.98
N VAL A 22 5.34 -14.38 -5.29
CA VAL A 22 6.29 -13.29 -5.45
C VAL A 22 7.45 -13.79 -6.30
N LYS A 23 7.89 -12.98 -7.25
CA LYS A 23 9.11 -13.20 -8.04
C LYS A 23 10.00 -11.98 -7.92
N ASP A 24 11.32 -12.21 -8.01
CA ASP A 24 12.34 -11.16 -8.12
C ASP A 24 12.27 -10.08 -7.01
N MET A 25 11.93 -10.49 -5.79
CA MET A 25 11.77 -9.56 -4.66
C MET A 25 13.08 -8.83 -4.30
N ASP A 26 14.22 -9.46 -4.60
CA ASP A 26 15.55 -8.89 -4.38
C ASP A 26 15.84 -7.65 -5.23
N ASN A 27 15.07 -7.44 -6.31
CA ASN A 27 15.18 -6.24 -7.14
C ASN A 27 14.59 -4.99 -6.46
N VAL A 28 13.91 -5.13 -5.31
CA VAL A 28 13.36 -3.99 -4.56
C VAL A 28 14.45 -3.39 -3.67
N PRO A 29 14.91 -2.14 -3.92
CA PRO A 29 15.96 -1.53 -3.11
C PRO A 29 15.51 -1.36 -1.65
N LEU A 30 16.28 -1.92 -0.73
CA LEU A 30 16.01 -1.84 0.72
C LEU A 30 16.25 -0.43 1.28
N LYS A 31 17.10 0.36 0.61
CA LYS A 31 17.45 1.74 0.98
C LYS A 31 17.19 2.69 -0.18
N GLY A 32 17.04 3.97 0.13
CA GLY A 32 16.76 5.01 -0.86
C GLY A 32 15.27 5.22 -1.17
N ARG A 33 14.97 6.33 -1.83
CA ARG A 33 13.63 6.69 -2.31
C ARG A 33 13.35 5.89 -3.60
N VAL A 34 12.22 5.18 -3.61
CA VAL A 34 11.77 4.42 -4.80
C VAL A 34 10.28 4.63 -4.98
N ILE A 35 9.84 4.60 -6.22
CA ILE A 35 8.42 4.59 -6.58
C ILE A 35 8.08 3.18 -7.04
N LEU A 36 7.14 2.53 -6.36
CA LEU A 36 6.59 1.26 -6.78
C LEU A 36 5.38 1.53 -7.68
N ALA A 37 5.57 1.37 -8.99
CA ALA A 37 4.49 1.46 -9.96
C ALA A 37 3.87 0.07 -10.15
N ALA A 38 2.60 -0.08 -9.76
CA ALA A 38 1.84 -1.29 -9.96
C ALA A 38 0.69 -1.04 -10.93
N GLY A 39 0.37 -2.04 -11.76
CA GLY A 39 -0.84 -1.99 -12.56
C GLY A 39 -2.07 -1.99 -11.64
N HIS A 40 -2.94 -0.99 -11.77
CA HIS A 40 -4.21 -0.91 -11.02
C HIS A 40 -5.28 -1.74 -11.71
N VAL A 41 -5.23 -3.05 -11.52
CA VAL A 41 -6.23 -3.99 -12.04
C VAL A 41 -7.36 -4.17 -11.01
N SER A 42 -7.04 -4.09 -9.72
CA SER A 42 -8.01 -4.32 -8.65
C SER A 42 -7.83 -3.38 -7.46
N PHE A 43 -8.91 -3.25 -6.67
CA PHE A 43 -8.86 -2.51 -5.41
C PHE A 43 -7.90 -3.12 -4.38
N LEU A 44 -7.59 -4.43 -4.51
CA LEU A 44 -6.73 -5.15 -3.58
C LEU A 44 -5.23 -4.95 -3.85
N ASP A 45 -4.85 -4.41 -5.01
CA ASP A 45 -3.44 -4.28 -5.41
C ASP A 45 -2.59 -3.55 -4.36
N PRO A 46 -2.99 -2.37 -3.83
CA PRO A 46 -2.21 -1.67 -2.82
C PRO A 46 -2.10 -2.47 -1.53
N MET A 47 -3.14 -3.25 -1.18
CA MET A 47 -3.12 -4.11 -0.01
C MET A 47 -2.10 -5.23 -0.24
N VAL A 48 -2.18 -6.00 -1.32
CA VAL A 48 -1.24 -7.10 -1.58
C VAL A 48 0.20 -6.59 -1.57
N ILE A 49 0.50 -5.48 -2.26
CA ILE A 49 1.84 -4.88 -2.32
C ILE A 49 2.32 -4.46 -0.94
N PHE A 50 1.46 -3.85 -0.14
CA PHE A 50 1.77 -3.46 1.23
C PHE A 50 2.23 -4.64 2.09
N HIS A 51 1.61 -5.81 1.90
CA HIS A 51 1.89 -7.01 2.68
C HIS A 51 3.17 -7.73 2.21
N ILE A 52 3.38 -7.85 0.90
CA ILE A 52 4.53 -8.59 0.35
C ILE A 52 5.83 -7.77 0.38
N SER A 53 5.74 -6.43 0.29
CA SER A 53 6.92 -5.59 0.10
C SER A 53 7.91 -5.69 1.28
N PRO A 54 9.22 -5.79 1.03
CA PRO A 54 10.24 -5.89 2.09
C PRO A 54 10.40 -4.58 2.87
N ARG A 55 9.91 -3.48 2.31
CA ARG A 55 9.99 -2.12 2.88
C ARG A 55 8.61 -1.57 3.18
N ARG A 56 8.56 -0.49 3.96
CA ARG A 56 7.31 0.23 4.16
C ARG A 56 6.85 0.89 2.86
N VAL A 57 5.63 0.56 2.44
CA VAL A 57 4.98 1.14 1.26
C VAL A 57 3.92 2.13 1.71
N ARG A 58 3.94 3.32 1.12
CA ARG A 58 2.89 4.34 1.27
C ARG A 58 2.23 4.51 -0.08
N SER A 59 1.04 3.96 -0.23
CA SER A 59 0.28 4.06 -1.48
C SER A 59 -0.50 5.36 -1.53
N VAL A 60 -0.69 5.86 -2.75
CA VAL A 60 -1.65 6.91 -3.04
C VAL A 60 -3.03 6.27 -3.08
N VAL A 61 -4.00 6.85 -2.36
CA VAL A 61 -5.34 6.30 -2.25
C VAL A 61 -6.37 7.40 -2.45
N ALA A 62 -7.47 7.07 -3.14
CA ALA A 62 -8.54 8.04 -3.33
C ALA A 62 -9.17 8.42 -1.98
N LYS A 63 -9.43 9.71 -1.77
CA LYS A 63 -9.98 10.24 -0.50
C LYS A 63 -11.30 9.56 -0.09
N ARG A 64 -12.12 9.13 -1.06
CA ARG A 64 -13.35 8.36 -0.82
C ARG A 64 -13.11 7.05 -0.05
N VAL A 65 -11.98 6.39 -0.31
CA VAL A 65 -11.61 5.12 0.35
C VAL A 65 -11.19 5.37 1.81
N MET A 66 -10.60 6.54 2.08
CA MET A 66 -10.26 6.95 3.45
C MET A 66 -11.48 7.33 4.30
N ASN A 67 -12.66 7.53 3.70
CA ASN A 67 -13.89 7.84 4.44
C ASN A 67 -14.60 6.59 4.96
N ILE A 68 -14.22 5.39 4.53
CA ILE A 68 -14.74 4.14 5.07
C ILE A 68 -14.25 4.00 6.52
N TRP A 69 -15.14 3.84 7.49
CA TRP A 69 -14.79 4.05 8.90
C TRP A 69 -13.65 3.16 9.38
N TRP A 70 -13.61 1.87 9.04
CA TRP A 70 -12.55 0.98 9.54
C TRP A 70 -11.30 1.09 8.68
N LEU A 71 -11.47 1.19 7.36
CA LEU A 71 -10.37 1.22 6.42
C LEU A 71 -9.60 2.55 6.48
N GLY A 72 -10.29 3.66 6.70
CA GLY A 72 -9.68 4.97 6.87
C GLY A 72 -8.73 5.04 8.06
N TRP A 73 -9.05 4.37 9.18
CA TRP A 73 -8.16 4.31 10.34
C TRP A 73 -6.90 3.50 10.04
N VAL A 74 -7.04 2.36 9.35
CA VAL A 74 -5.89 1.55 8.91
C VAL A 74 -5.01 2.35 7.95
N LEU A 75 -5.59 2.94 6.91
CA LEU A 75 -4.87 3.70 5.89
C LEU A 75 -4.17 4.95 6.44
N LYS A 76 -4.77 5.62 7.43
CA LYS A 76 -4.13 6.71 8.18
C LYS A 76 -2.96 6.18 9.01
N GLY A 77 -3.15 5.05 9.71
CA GLY A 77 -2.11 4.41 10.52
C GLY A 77 -0.92 3.88 9.71
N THR A 78 -1.11 3.57 8.43
CA THR A 78 -0.05 3.13 7.52
C THR A 78 0.68 4.27 6.80
N GLY A 79 0.15 5.49 6.87
CA GLY A 79 0.72 6.67 6.21
C GLY A 79 0.43 6.75 4.72
N CYS A 80 -0.71 6.23 4.26
CA CYS A 80 -1.15 6.39 2.88
C CYS A 80 -1.43 7.86 2.56
N VAL A 81 -1.19 8.25 1.30
CA VAL A 81 -1.36 9.63 0.83
C VAL A 81 -2.72 9.77 0.14
N PRO A 82 -3.64 10.62 0.64
CA PRO A 82 -4.91 10.85 -0.04
C PRO A 82 -4.73 11.62 -1.34
N THR A 83 -5.46 11.23 -2.38
CA THR A 83 -5.58 11.99 -3.63
C THR A 83 -7.04 12.27 -3.97
N ASN A 84 -7.28 13.41 -4.61
CA ASN A 84 -8.55 13.78 -5.22
C ASN A 84 -8.63 13.35 -6.69
N GLY A 85 -7.65 12.59 -7.20
CA GLY A 85 -7.64 12.06 -8.57
C GLY A 85 -6.85 12.90 -9.57
N SER A 86 -6.19 13.99 -9.15
CA SER A 86 -5.27 14.72 -10.02
C SER A 86 -3.81 14.35 -9.72
N SER A 87 -3.06 14.01 -10.76
CA SER A 87 -1.63 13.67 -10.63
C SER A 87 -0.82 14.87 -10.08
N LYS A 88 -1.14 16.09 -10.53
CA LYS A 88 -0.48 17.33 -10.05
C LYS A 88 -0.63 17.52 -8.53
N SER A 89 -1.83 17.33 -7.99
CA SER A 89 -2.07 17.48 -6.54
C SER A 89 -1.36 16.41 -5.71
N THR A 90 -1.07 15.24 -6.29
CA THR A 90 -0.40 14.16 -5.59
C THR A 90 1.11 14.39 -5.55
N LEU A 91 1.69 14.87 -6.66
CA LEU A 91 3.12 15.21 -6.73
C LEU A 91 3.51 16.30 -5.73
N ALA A 92 2.67 17.32 -5.56
CA ALA A 92 2.89 18.40 -4.60
C ALA A 92 2.93 17.94 -3.12
N VAL A 93 2.47 16.72 -2.81
CA VAL A 93 2.52 16.14 -1.45
C VAL A 93 3.74 15.21 -1.29
N LEU A 94 4.43 14.87 -2.38
CA LEU A 94 5.57 13.96 -2.41
C LEU A 94 6.92 14.69 -2.50
N ASP A 95 6.92 15.98 -2.85
CA ASP A 95 8.07 16.89 -2.78
C ASP A 95 8.42 17.24 -1.32
#